data_AF-M5AHH3-F1
#
_entry.id   AF-M5AHH3-F1
#
_cell.length_a   1.000
_cell.length_b   1.000
_cell.length_c   1.000
_cell.angle_alpha   90.00
_cell.angle_beta   90.00
_cell.angle_gamma   90.00
#
_symmetry.space_group_name_H-M   'P 1'
#
loop_
_entity.id
_entity.type
_entity.pdbx_description
1 polymer ?
#
loop_
_entity_poly.entity_id
_entity_poly.type
_entity_poly.pdbx_seq_one_letter_code
_entity_poly.pdbx_strand_id
1 'polypeptide(L)'
;MRRGGCVAVNEELMNKIRKFENEYRSSDDWPESVIKELNKLANREPDITHTENFIMIRRMIQHGFDNYQIVEARKASIGHVRHIRLEMTRAGELNYEATSDELKQIQYNVGHMLNPNNQVIATAMGRKKDWVRCMREKLRETANETR
;
A
#
# COMPACT_ATOMS: atom_id res chain seq x y z
N MET A 1 -27.91 -4.29 26.12
CA MET A 1 -27.57 -3.03 25.43
C MET A 1 -26.35 -3.27 24.53
N ARG A 2 -26.47 -3.06 23.21
CA ARG A 2 -25.35 -3.23 22.27
C ARG A 2 -24.52 -1.94 22.20
N ARG A 3 -23.22 -2.15 22.02
CA ARG A 3 -22.07 -1.24 21.99
C ARG A 3 -22.24 -0.04 21.06
N GLY A 4 -21.63 1.09 21.44
CA GLY A 4 -21.29 2.18 20.52
C GLY A 4 -19.99 2.82 20.99
N GLY A 5 -18.84 2.30 20.52
CA GLY A 5 -17.55 2.93 20.72
C GLY A 5 -17.57 4.33 20.12
N CYS A 6 -17.06 5.30 20.88
CA CYS A 6 -16.96 6.70 20.49
C CYS A 6 -16.10 6.80 19.23
N VAL A 7 -16.73 6.98 18.06
CA VAL A 7 -16.05 7.47 16.86
C VAL A 7 -15.97 8.98 17.05
N ALA A 8 -14.76 9.53 17.15
CA ALA A 8 -14.57 10.98 17.22
C ALA A 8 -15.38 11.66 16.09
N VAL A 9 -16.36 12.47 16.47
CA VAL A 9 -17.28 13.09 15.52
C VAL A 9 -16.49 14.09 14.68
N ASN A 10 -16.43 13.89 13.37
CA ASN A 10 -15.91 14.88 12.44
C ASN A 10 -16.93 16.04 12.37
N GLU A 11 -16.80 17.00 13.28
CA GLU A 11 -17.75 18.12 13.43
C GLU A 11 -17.96 18.90 12.13
N GLU A 12 -16.91 19.03 11.31
CA GLU A 12 -16.98 19.67 9.99
C GLU A 12 -17.90 18.91 9.04
N LEU A 13 -17.76 17.58 8.97
CA LEU A 13 -18.63 16.72 8.16
C LEU A 13 -20.09 16.84 8.61
N MET A 14 -20.33 16.74 9.92
CA MET A 14 -21.68 16.81 10.48
C MET A 14 -22.33 18.18 10.27
N ASN A 15 -21.55 19.25 10.30
CA ASN A 15 -22.05 20.60 10.01
C ASN A 15 -22.44 20.75 8.54
N LYS A 16 -21.68 20.16 7.61
CA LYS A 16 -22.04 20.18 6.18
C LYS A 16 -23.24 19.31 5.86
N ILE A 17 -23.34 18.11 6.44
CA ILE A 17 -24.53 17.25 6.30
C ILE A 17 -25.78 18.03 6.73
N ARG A 18 -25.77 18.63 7.92
CA ARG A 18 -26.90 19.43 8.42
C ARG A 18 -27.24 20.61 7.52
N LYS A 19 -26.24 21.26 6.93
CA LYS A 19 -26.46 22.35 5.96
C LYS A 19 -27.16 21.83 4.70
N PHE A 20 -26.71 20.72 4.14
CA PHE A 20 -27.26 20.17 2.91
C PHE A 20 -28.63 19.52 3.09
N GLU A 21 -28.92 18.90 4.24
CA GLU A 21 -30.26 18.47 4.60
C GLU A 21 -31.25 19.65 4.64
N ASN A 22 -30.83 20.82 5.14
CA ASN A 22 -31.66 22.02 5.14
C ASN A 22 -31.89 22.59 3.73
N GLU A 23 -30.91 22.44 2.83
CA GLU A 23 -30.95 23.01 1.47
C GLU A 23 -31.73 22.13 0.49
N TYR A 24 -31.57 20.81 0.59
CA TYR A 24 -32.11 19.84 -0.38
C TYR A 24 -33.17 18.90 0.21
N ARG A 25 -33.48 19.01 1.50
CA ARG A 25 -34.41 18.16 2.29
C ARG A 25 -33.98 16.70 2.44
N SER A 26 -33.83 15.97 1.33
CA SER A 26 -33.49 14.55 1.33
C SER A 26 -32.12 14.33 0.71
N SER A 27 -31.39 13.32 1.19
CA SER A 27 -30.13 12.89 0.60
C SER A 27 -30.28 12.39 -0.85
N ASP A 28 -31.48 11.94 -1.22
CA ASP A 28 -31.78 11.46 -2.57
C ASP A 28 -31.85 12.61 -3.60
N ASP A 29 -32.06 13.84 -3.13
CA ASP A 29 -32.17 15.05 -3.95
C ASP A 29 -30.85 15.83 -4.00
N TRP A 30 -29.78 15.30 -3.40
CA TRP A 30 -28.49 15.99 -3.35
C TRP A 30 -27.82 16.02 -4.71
N PRO A 31 -27.33 17.20 -5.15
CA PRO A 31 -26.50 17.28 -6.34
C PRO A 31 -25.26 16.38 -6.19
N GLU A 32 -24.85 15.76 -7.29
CA GLU A 32 -23.68 14.88 -7.30
C GLU A 32 -22.39 15.60 -6.83
N SER A 33 -22.31 16.92 -7.02
CA SER A 33 -21.24 17.77 -6.48
C SER A 33 -21.21 17.80 -4.95
N VAL A 34 -22.39 17.85 -4.30
CA VAL A 34 -22.55 17.82 -2.84
C VAL A 34 -22.21 16.43 -2.30
N ILE A 35 -22.69 15.37 -2.95
CA ILE A 35 -22.35 13.98 -2.61
C ILE A 35 -20.83 13.79 -2.71
N LYS A 36 -20.19 14.30 -3.77
CA LYS A 36 -18.74 14.24 -3.97
C LYS A 36 -17.97 15.03 -2.91
N GLU A 37 -18.46 16.19 -2.48
CA GLU A 37 -17.85 16.99 -1.41
C GLU A 37 -17.96 16.31 -0.05
N LEU A 38 -19.13 15.78 0.29
CA LEU A 38 -19.34 15.01 1.52
C LEU A 38 -18.52 13.74 1.52
N ASN A 39 -18.42 13.05 0.39
CA ASN A 39 -17.50 11.92 0.24
C ASN A 39 -16.05 12.33 0.45
N LYS A 40 -15.59 13.53 0.08
CA LYS A 40 -14.23 14.01 0.40
C LYS A 40 -14.00 14.34 1.87
N LEU A 41 -15.05 14.56 2.66
CA LEU A 41 -14.96 14.90 4.09
C LEU A 41 -15.22 13.70 4.99
N ALA A 42 -16.17 12.85 4.58
CA ALA A 42 -16.45 11.55 5.17
C ALA A 42 -15.30 10.60 4.86
N ASN A 43 -14.90 10.57 3.58
CA ASN A 43 -13.56 10.18 3.17
C ASN A 43 -12.70 11.45 3.13
N ARG A 44 -12.56 12.16 4.26
CA ARG A 44 -11.20 12.49 4.69
C ARG A 44 -10.51 11.13 4.83
N GLU A 45 -10.19 10.53 3.69
CA GLU A 45 -8.93 9.90 3.45
C GLU A 45 -7.95 10.79 4.23
N PRO A 46 -7.00 10.21 4.97
CA PRO A 46 -5.72 10.91 5.02
C PRO A 46 -5.44 11.42 3.59
N ASP A 47 -4.68 12.47 3.41
CA ASP A 47 -4.04 12.62 2.11
C ASP A 47 -3.11 11.40 1.92
N ILE A 48 -3.67 10.22 1.66
CA ILE A 48 -2.98 8.93 1.70
C ILE A 48 -2.22 8.88 0.40
N THR A 49 -2.79 9.29 -0.72
CA THR A 49 -2.04 9.44 -1.96
C THR A 49 -0.73 10.25 -1.83
N HIS A 50 -0.63 11.25 -0.93
CA HIS A 50 0.58 12.10 -0.83
C HIS A 50 1.22 12.27 0.56
N THR A 51 0.76 11.57 1.60
CA THR A 51 1.51 11.54 2.87
C THR A 51 2.77 10.69 2.73
N GLU A 52 3.87 11.19 3.29
CA GLU A 52 5.16 10.49 3.32
C GLU A 52 5.00 9.02 3.74
N ASN A 53 4.11 8.74 4.70
CA ASN A 53 3.88 7.40 5.19
C ASN A 53 3.32 6.44 4.13
N PHE A 54 2.38 6.87 3.31
CA PHE A 54 1.82 6.05 2.23
C PHE A 54 2.84 5.83 1.11
N ILE A 55 3.57 6.88 0.71
CA ILE A 55 4.64 6.76 -0.28
C ILE A 55 5.66 5.72 0.19
N MET A 56 6.04 5.76 1.48
CA MET A 56 6.95 4.78 2.06
C MET A 56 6.33 3.38 2.11
N ILE A 57 5.05 3.21 2.45
CA ILE A 57 4.38 1.91 2.41
C ILE A 57 4.38 1.33 0.98
N ARG A 58 4.06 2.15 -0.03
CA ARG A 58 4.10 1.73 -1.45
C ARG A 58 5.50 1.28 -1.85
N ARG A 59 6.52 2.06 -1.51
CA ARG A 59 7.92 1.69 -1.74
C ARG A 59 8.26 0.37 -1.05
N MET A 60 7.94 0.19 0.23
CA MET A 60 8.18 -1.08 0.91
C MET A 60 7.46 -2.26 0.23
N ILE A 61 6.25 -2.06 -0.29
CA ILE A 61 5.54 -3.09 -1.08
C ILE A 61 6.30 -3.42 -2.36
N GLN A 62 6.79 -2.41 -3.10
CA GLN A 62 7.57 -2.58 -4.34
C GLN A 62 8.93 -3.24 -4.09
N HIS A 63 9.55 -2.98 -2.94
CA HIS A 63 10.77 -3.65 -2.47
C HIS A 63 10.50 -5.02 -1.83
N GLY A 64 9.27 -5.52 -1.89
CA GLY A 64 8.94 -6.89 -1.52
C GLY A 64 8.80 -7.15 -0.03
N PHE A 65 8.72 -6.14 0.84
CA PHE A 65 8.44 -6.35 2.26
C PHE A 65 7.05 -6.98 2.45
N ASP A 66 6.87 -7.74 3.52
CA ASP A 66 5.56 -8.26 3.90
C ASP A 66 4.73 -7.25 4.71
N ASN A 67 3.44 -7.55 4.89
CA ASN A 67 2.52 -6.63 5.54
C ASN A 67 2.85 -6.40 7.02
N TYR A 68 3.38 -7.39 7.73
CA TYR A 68 3.70 -7.28 9.15
C TYR A 68 4.94 -6.43 9.37
N GLN A 69 5.99 -6.62 8.56
CA GLN A 69 7.18 -5.78 8.56
C GLN A 69 6.83 -4.30 8.32
N ILE A 70 5.93 -4.04 7.36
CA ILE A 70 5.45 -2.68 7.06
C ILE A 70 4.64 -2.11 8.22
N VAL A 71 3.71 -2.89 8.79
CA VAL A 71 2.90 -2.48 9.97
C VAL A 71 3.82 -2.06 11.12
N GLU A 72 4.84 -2.86 11.41
CA GLU A 72 5.78 -2.60 12.48
C GLU A 72 6.64 -1.34 12.23
N ALA A 73 7.20 -1.23 11.02
CA ALA A 73 8.10 -0.14 10.65
C ALA A 73 7.38 1.21 10.52
N ARG A 74 6.13 1.20 10.03
CA ARG A 74 5.36 2.41 9.72
C ARG A 74 4.31 2.75 10.75
N LYS A 75 4.19 1.93 11.81
CA LYS A 75 3.15 2.02 12.86
C LYS A 75 1.75 2.20 12.24
N ALA A 76 1.52 1.48 11.13
CA ALA A 76 0.29 1.56 10.35
C ALA A 76 -0.64 0.39 10.69
N SER A 77 -1.95 0.55 10.46
CA SER A 77 -2.87 -0.57 10.64
C SER A 77 -2.71 -1.63 9.54
N ILE A 78 -2.89 -2.90 9.90
CA ILE A 78 -2.81 -4.01 8.93
C ILE A 78 -3.85 -3.87 7.80
N GLY A 79 -5.04 -3.34 8.11
CA GLY A 79 -6.09 -3.06 7.13
C GLY A 79 -5.63 -2.03 6.11
N HIS A 80 -4.97 -0.97 6.56
CA HIS A 80 -4.46 0.09 5.70
C HIS A 80 -3.37 -0.42 4.74
N VAL A 81 -2.39 -1.18 5.24
CA VAL A 81 -1.33 -1.77 4.39
C VAL A 81 -1.90 -2.76 3.36
N ARG A 82 -2.88 -3.58 3.77
CA ARG A 82 -3.57 -4.51 2.86
C ARG A 82 -4.33 -3.77 1.76
N HIS A 83 -5.02 -2.68 2.11
CA HIS A 83 -5.73 -1.85 1.15
C HIS A 83 -4.77 -1.27 0.11
N ILE A 84 -3.67 -0.64 0.53
CA ILE A 84 -2.66 -0.09 -0.39
C ILE A 84 -2.14 -1.16 -1.36
N ARG A 85 -1.76 -2.33 -0.84
CA ARG A 85 -1.25 -3.42 -1.69
C ARG A 85 -2.30 -3.89 -2.71
N LEU A 86 -3.56 -3.99 -2.28
CA LEU A 86 -4.65 -4.40 -3.15
C LEU A 86 -4.88 -3.38 -4.28
N GLU A 87 -4.89 -2.09 -3.95
CA GLU A 87 -5.03 -1.00 -4.93
C GLU A 87 -3.87 -1.02 -5.93
N MET A 88 -2.62 -1.12 -5.47
CA MET A 88 -1.45 -1.24 -6.37
C MET A 88 -1.56 -2.47 -7.29
N THR A 89 -2.07 -3.58 -6.78
CA THR A 89 -2.25 -4.81 -7.57
C THR A 89 -3.33 -4.63 -8.64
N ARG A 90 -4.47 -4.04 -8.28
CA ARG A 90 -5.60 -3.79 -9.19
C ARG A 90 -5.26 -2.78 -10.28
N ALA A 91 -4.49 -1.75 -9.93
CA ALA A 91 -4.04 -0.73 -10.86
C ALA A 91 -2.89 -1.21 -11.78
N GLY A 92 -2.35 -2.41 -11.58
CA GLY A 92 -1.16 -2.87 -12.30
C GLY A 92 0.12 -2.10 -11.93
N GLU A 93 0.11 -1.41 -10.80
CA GLU A 93 1.21 -0.57 -10.29
C GLU A 93 2.17 -1.34 -9.38
N LEU A 94 1.93 -2.64 -9.16
CA LEU A 94 2.84 -3.51 -8.41
C LEU A 94 4.06 -3.89 -9.28
N ASN A 95 4.81 -2.87 -9.69
CA ASN A 95 6.09 -3.01 -10.37
C ASN A 95 7.15 -3.21 -9.29
N TYR A 96 7.63 -4.44 -9.12
CA TYR A 96 8.68 -4.71 -8.14
C TYR A 96 9.98 -3.98 -8.51
N GLU A 97 10.63 -3.42 -7.50
CA GLU A 97 11.84 -2.62 -7.60
C GLU A 97 12.88 -3.14 -6.60
N ALA A 98 14.15 -2.97 -6.91
CA ALA A 98 15.25 -3.29 -6.02
C ALA A 98 16.32 -2.22 -6.11
N THR A 99 16.97 -1.93 -4.99
CA THR A 99 18.20 -1.14 -5.01
C THR A 99 19.37 -1.98 -5.55
N SER A 100 20.44 -1.33 -5.97
CA SER A 100 21.66 -2.02 -6.42
C SER A 100 22.23 -2.97 -5.36
N ASP A 101 22.14 -2.61 -4.08
CA ASP A 101 22.65 -3.44 -2.99
C ASP A 101 21.73 -4.63 -2.71
N GLU A 102 20.40 -4.45 -2.84
CA GLU A 102 19.46 -5.57 -2.80
C GLU A 102 19.72 -6.58 -3.92
N LEU A 103 20.02 -6.12 -5.14
CA LEU A 103 20.39 -6.98 -6.26
C LEU A 103 21.72 -7.71 -6.02
N LYS A 104 22.75 -7.02 -5.52
CA LYS A 104 24.03 -7.65 -5.12
C LYS A 104 23.81 -8.73 -4.06
N GLN A 105 22.95 -8.47 -3.08
CA GLN A 105 22.64 -9.45 -2.04
C GLN A 105 21.92 -10.69 -2.62
N ILE A 106 21.02 -10.51 -3.60
CA ILE A 106 20.41 -11.64 -4.31
C ILE A 106 21.49 -12.46 -5.03
N GLN A 107 22.39 -11.82 -5.78
CA GLN A 107 23.48 -12.51 -6.49
C GLN A 107 24.39 -13.26 -5.51
N TYR A 108 24.74 -12.62 -4.40
CA TYR A 108 25.53 -13.25 -3.34
C TYR A 108 24.82 -14.50 -2.79
N ASN A 109 23.55 -14.39 -2.41
CA ASN A 109 22.77 -15.51 -1.89
C ASN A 109 22.63 -16.65 -2.92
N VAL A 110 22.49 -16.32 -4.21
CA VAL A 110 22.46 -17.32 -5.28
C VAL A 110 23.79 -18.09 -5.39
N GLY A 111 24.93 -17.42 -5.21
CA GLY A 111 26.24 -18.07 -5.31
C GLY A 111 26.71 -18.79 -4.05
N HIS A 112 26.17 -18.46 -2.88
CA HIS A 112 26.72 -18.90 -1.58
C HIS A 112 25.79 -19.79 -0.75
N MET A 113 24.51 -19.94 -1.13
CA MET A 113 23.59 -20.86 -0.45
C MET A 113 23.61 -22.26 -1.10
N LEU A 114 23.44 -23.30 -0.28
CA LEU A 114 23.40 -24.70 -0.74
C LEU A 114 22.22 -25.01 -1.69
N ASN A 115 21.07 -24.35 -1.50
CA ASN A 115 19.88 -24.51 -2.36
C ASN A 115 19.16 -23.17 -2.54
N PRO A 116 19.66 -22.28 -3.43
CA PRO A 116 19.20 -20.91 -3.59
C PRO A 116 17.90 -20.80 -4.42
N ASN A 117 16.84 -21.44 -3.96
CA ASN A 117 15.51 -21.26 -4.54
C ASN A 117 14.89 -19.92 -4.05
N ASN A 118 13.86 -19.46 -4.75
CA ASN A 118 13.26 -18.14 -4.49
C ASN A 118 12.72 -18.02 -3.06
N GLN A 119 12.22 -19.09 -2.46
CA GLN A 119 11.69 -19.07 -1.11
C GLN A 119 12.80 -18.95 -0.07
N VAL A 120 13.89 -19.69 -0.24
CA VAL A 120 15.05 -19.65 0.67
C VAL A 120 15.68 -18.26 0.67
N ILE A 121 15.93 -17.70 -0.51
CA ILE A 121 16.49 -16.34 -0.64
C ILE A 121 15.53 -15.30 -0.05
N ALA A 122 14.23 -15.40 -0.35
CA ALA A 122 13.22 -14.48 0.18
C ALA A 122 13.17 -14.52 1.72
N THR A 123 13.27 -15.70 2.31
CA THR A 123 13.33 -15.87 3.76
C THR A 123 14.58 -15.23 4.35
N ALA A 124 15.75 -15.48 3.76
CA ALA A 124 17.02 -14.90 4.20
C ALA A 124 17.06 -13.37 4.11
N MET A 125 16.35 -12.78 3.13
CA MET A 125 16.27 -11.33 2.95
C MET A 125 15.08 -10.68 3.67
N GLY A 126 14.19 -11.47 4.28
CA GLY A 126 12.94 -10.96 4.84
C GLY A 126 12.09 -10.25 3.78
N ARG A 127 11.85 -10.92 2.65
CA ARG A 127 11.12 -10.41 1.48
C ARG A 127 10.09 -11.43 0.98
N LYS A 128 9.22 -11.00 0.08
CA LYS A 128 8.28 -11.84 -0.66
C LYS A 128 9.00 -12.66 -1.73
N LYS A 129 8.60 -13.93 -1.85
CA LYS A 129 9.10 -14.85 -2.89
C LYS A 129 8.94 -14.29 -4.32
N ASP A 130 7.81 -13.65 -4.61
CA ASP A 130 7.51 -13.13 -5.95
C ASP A 130 8.39 -11.94 -6.32
N TRP A 131 8.78 -11.13 -5.33
CA TRP A 131 9.76 -10.07 -5.51
C TRP A 131 11.14 -10.66 -5.88
N VAL A 132 11.61 -11.68 -5.15
CA VAL A 132 12.88 -12.36 -5.48
C VAL A 132 12.85 -12.98 -6.88
N ARG A 133 11.74 -13.62 -7.24
CA ARG A 133 11.55 -14.19 -8.59
C ARG A 133 11.73 -13.12 -9.66
N CYS A 134 11.02 -12.00 -9.53
CA CYS A 134 11.09 -10.88 -10.47
C CYS A 134 12.51 -10.29 -10.54
N MET A 135 13.19 -10.08 -9.41
CA MET A 135 14.53 -9.50 -9.43
C MET A 135 15.57 -10.44 -10.04
N ARG A 136 15.43 -11.76 -9.87
CA ARG A 136 16.29 -12.74 -10.54
C ARG A 136 16.08 -12.78 -12.05
N GLU A 137 14.85 -12.56 -12.52
CA GLU A 137 14.55 -12.43 -13.95
C GLU A 137 15.24 -11.17 -14.52
N LYS A 138 15.08 -10.01 -13.87
CA LYS A 138 15.77 -8.76 -14.26
C LYS A 138 17.29 -8.92 -14.33
N LEU A 139 17.90 -9.59 -13.34
CA LEU A 139 19.34 -9.86 -13.34
C LEU A 139 19.80 -10.71 -14.53
N ARG A 140 18.96 -11.64 -15.00
CA ARG A 140 19.27 -12.46 -16.19
C ARG A 140 19.13 -11.65 -17.47
N GLU A 141 18.11 -10.81 -17.58
CA GLU A 141 17.90 -9.91 -18.72
C GLU A 141 19.09 -8.98 -18.88
N THR A 142 19.51 -8.29 -17.82
CA THR A 142 20.68 -7.41 -17.85
C THR A 142 21.97 -8.16 -18.21
N ALA A 143 22.15 -9.39 -17.71
CA ALA A 143 23.31 -10.22 -18.05
C ALA A 143 23.33 -10.65 -19.53
N ASN A 144 22.16 -10.85 -20.13
CA ASN A 144 22.04 -11.20 -21.55
C ASN A 144 22.21 -9.99 -22.48
N GLU A 145 21.77 -8.80 -22.06
CA GLU A 145 21.96 -7.54 -22.81
C GLU A 145 23.42 -7.09 -22.87
N THR A 146 24.22 -7.47 -21.86
CA THR A 146 25.63 -7.08 -21.74
C THR A 146 26.58 -8.08 -22.44
N ARG A 147 26.04 -9.12 -23.10
CA ARG A 147 26.80 -10.21 -23.74
C ARG A 147 26.82 -10.06 -25.25
#